data_AF-G2FDB9-F1
#
_entry.id   AF-G2FDB9-F1
#
_cell.length_a   1.000
_cell.length_b   1.000
_cell.length_c   1.000
_cell.angle_alpha   90.00
_cell.angle_beta   90.00
_cell.angle_gamma   90.00
#
_symmetry.space_group_name_H-M   'P 1'
#
loop_
_entity.id
_entity.type
_entity.pdbx_description
1 polymer ?
#
loop_
_entity_poly.entity_id
_entity_poly.type
_entity_poly.pdbx_seq_one_letter_code
_entity_poly.pdbx_strand_id
1 'polypeptide(L)'
;MKKHGVWHDKNAKPNFGFYEAKVDVSGDGVILDEKTGVYWNYKKAGVSKAEAKSKGYLGVEGAKKAYVAQNIEGTPRKAYPPNTSFIKSGLLDFYSDNFASKGFPAFPTYTPIPEHQKMGKDDLHLTTYKVAVHTHSRTAHCKWLSEIKHDNPAWINAKTAAARGIKDGDTIKVSNELGEITTTAHVTEGIIPGIIAISHHLGRQHSGIYGSGKRSPTPGGAAADPDAKNMWWNKHGTHPNSIIPNSSDPISGGQRWMDTVVRVAKV
;
A
#
# COMPACT_ATOMS: atom_id res chain seq x y z
N MET A 1 -22.09 11.19 16.17
CA MET A 1 -22.63 11.42 14.81
C MET A 1 -24.13 11.61 14.86
N LYS A 2 -24.64 12.79 14.45
CA LYS A 2 -26.08 12.91 14.15
C LYS A 2 -26.31 12.25 12.79
N LYS A 3 -27.01 11.11 12.80
CA LYS A 3 -27.71 10.37 11.73
C LYS A 3 -27.06 10.20 10.33
N HIS A 4 -26.37 11.17 9.71
CA HIS A 4 -25.93 11.11 8.30
C HIS A 4 -24.61 11.85 7.95
N GLY A 5 -23.64 11.98 8.87
CA GLY A 5 -22.34 12.59 8.53
C GLY A 5 -21.23 12.29 9.52
N VAL A 6 -19.97 12.53 9.12
CA VAL A 6 -18.78 12.38 9.99
C VAL A 6 -18.90 13.36 11.16
N TRP A 7 -18.83 12.87 12.39
CA TRP A 7 -18.89 13.70 13.59
C TRP A 7 -17.51 14.24 13.89
N HIS A 8 -17.38 15.55 13.73
CA HIS A 8 -16.29 16.30 14.26
C HIS A 8 -16.76 16.99 15.53
N ASP A 9 -16.25 16.56 16.67
CA ASP A 9 -16.50 17.23 17.95
C ASP A 9 -15.68 18.51 17.99
N LYS A 10 -16.35 19.66 17.84
CA LYS A 10 -15.71 20.97 17.95
C LYS A 10 -15.14 21.25 19.35
N ASN A 11 -15.58 20.49 20.35
CA ASN A 11 -15.08 20.57 21.72
C ASN A 11 -14.00 19.52 22.01
N ALA A 12 -13.64 18.66 21.04
CA ALA A 12 -12.55 17.73 21.22
C ALA A 12 -11.27 18.53 21.49
N LYS A 13 -10.70 18.30 22.68
CA LYS A 13 -9.40 18.86 23.00
C LYS A 13 -8.37 18.26 22.04
N PRO A 14 -7.51 19.09 21.44
CA PRO A 14 -6.49 18.55 20.57
C PRO A 14 -5.55 17.61 21.33
N ASN A 15 -5.26 16.46 20.73
CA ASN A 15 -4.31 15.50 21.28
C ASN A 15 -2.93 15.68 20.63
N PHE A 16 -2.40 16.90 20.70
CA PHE A 16 -1.04 17.25 20.28
C PHE A 16 -0.34 18.07 21.36
N GLY A 17 0.98 18.27 21.26
CA GLY A 17 1.75 19.09 22.20
C GLY A 17 2.01 18.42 23.56
N PHE A 18 1.55 17.19 23.80
CA PHE A 18 1.84 16.48 25.06
C PHE A 18 3.36 16.33 25.30
N TYR A 19 4.15 16.33 24.23
CA TYR A 19 5.61 16.28 24.26
C TYR A 19 6.27 17.55 24.79
N GLU A 20 5.54 18.66 24.90
CA GLU A 20 6.07 19.90 25.47
C GLU A 20 6.09 19.84 27.00
N ALA A 21 5.28 18.98 27.61
CA ALA A 21 5.16 18.86 29.05
C ALA A 21 6.46 18.37 29.67
N LYS A 22 7.05 19.22 30.53
CA LYS A 22 8.20 18.87 31.37
C LYS A 22 7.77 17.84 32.42
N VAL A 23 8.66 16.91 32.73
CA VAL A 23 8.44 15.86 33.72
C VAL A 23 9.48 15.99 34.83
N ASP A 24 9.04 15.89 36.08
CA ASP A 24 9.96 15.81 37.22
C ASP A 24 10.62 14.43 37.26
N VAL A 25 11.95 14.43 37.26
CA VAL A 25 12.80 13.23 37.27
C VAL A 25 13.63 13.10 38.55
N SER A 26 13.35 13.93 39.57
CA SER A 26 14.01 13.89 40.88
C SER A 26 13.54 12.74 41.79
N GLY A 27 12.54 11.98 41.34
CA GLY A 27 11.96 10.88 42.10
C GLY A 27 12.96 9.77 42.45
N ASP A 28 12.77 9.17 43.62
CA ASP A 28 13.60 8.05 44.09
C ASP A 28 13.61 6.88 43.09
N GLY A 29 14.80 6.40 42.78
CA GLY A 29 15.02 5.32 41.81
C GLY A 29 14.96 5.73 40.34
N VAL A 30 14.77 7.01 40.01
CA VAL A 30 14.83 7.49 38.62
C VAL A 30 16.29 7.69 38.19
N ILE A 31 16.63 7.14 37.02
CA ILE A 31 17.95 7.29 36.39
C ILE A 31 17.80 7.63 34.91
N LEU A 32 18.81 8.27 34.35
CA LEU A 32 18.95 8.49 32.90
C LEU A 32 19.74 7.33 32.29
N ASP A 33 19.20 6.73 31.25
CA ASP A 33 19.96 5.90 30.31
C ASP A 33 20.49 6.80 29.18
N GLU A 34 21.76 7.20 29.27
CA GLU A 34 22.40 8.12 28.32
C GLU A 34 22.35 7.65 26.87
N LYS A 35 22.34 6.32 26.65
CA LYS A 35 22.30 5.76 25.29
C LYS A 35 20.97 6.03 24.59
N THR A 36 19.88 6.00 25.35
CA THR A 36 18.51 6.14 24.81
C THR A 36 17.91 7.51 25.12
N GLY A 37 18.52 8.27 26.03
CA GLY A 37 17.99 9.50 26.59
C GLY A 37 16.77 9.27 27.50
N VAL A 38 16.51 8.04 27.94
CA VAL A 38 15.30 7.72 28.70
C VAL A 38 15.53 7.91 30.19
N TYR A 39 14.66 8.67 30.84
CA TYR A 39 14.49 8.63 32.28
C TYR A 39 13.51 7.51 32.64
N TRP A 40 13.94 6.61 33.52
CA TRP A 40 13.13 5.48 33.97
C TRP A 40 13.43 5.12 35.42
N ASN A 41 12.46 4.48 36.08
CA ASN A 41 12.57 4.14 37.50
C ASN A 41 12.98 2.67 37.69
N TYR A 42 14.25 2.42 37.97
CA TYR A 42 14.77 1.05 38.09
C TYR A 42 14.15 0.27 39.27
N LYS A 43 13.74 0.96 40.34
CA LYS A 43 13.05 0.34 41.48
C LYS A 43 11.66 -0.17 41.07
N LYS A 44 10.92 0.61 40.28
CA LYS A 44 9.63 0.19 39.69
C LYS A 44 9.79 -0.96 38.69
N ALA A 45 10.94 -1.04 38.02
CA ALA A 45 11.28 -2.17 37.16
C ALA A 45 11.74 -3.43 37.95
N GLY A 46 11.90 -3.33 39.27
CA GLY A 46 12.25 -4.48 40.12
C GLY A 46 13.71 -4.91 40.04
N VAL A 47 14.61 -4.07 39.51
CA VAL A 47 16.04 -4.39 39.35
C VAL A 47 16.92 -3.58 40.30
N SER A 48 18.16 -4.03 40.52
CA SER A 48 19.15 -3.25 41.28
C SER A 48 19.68 -2.07 40.47
N LYS A 49 20.23 -1.04 41.15
CA LYS A 49 20.87 0.11 40.47
C LYS A 49 22.09 -0.33 39.62
N ALA A 50 22.83 -1.33 40.09
CA ALA A 50 23.98 -1.87 39.38
C ALA A 50 23.54 -2.57 38.08
N GLU A 51 22.50 -3.39 38.15
CA GLU A 51 21.91 -4.04 36.97
C GLU A 51 21.34 -3.01 35.99
N ALA A 52 20.62 -2.00 36.48
CA ALA A 52 20.04 -0.94 35.66
C ALA A 52 21.10 -0.16 34.88
N LYS A 53 22.23 0.17 35.51
CA LYS A 53 23.36 0.83 34.85
C LYS A 53 24.07 -0.06 33.83
N SER A 54 24.15 -1.36 34.09
CA SER A 54 24.83 -2.32 33.21
C SER A 54 24.00 -2.66 31.96
N LYS A 55 22.71 -2.93 32.15
CA LYS A 55 21.79 -3.36 31.07
C LYS A 55 21.15 -2.19 30.30
N GLY A 56 21.00 -1.02 30.93
CA GLY A 56 20.28 0.12 30.37
C GLY A 56 18.76 -0.12 30.28
N TYR A 57 18.01 0.87 29.80
CA TYR A 57 16.54 0.82 29.74
C TYR A 57 16.05 -0.32 28.82
N LEU A 58 16.66 -0.46 27.64
CA LEU A 58 16.26 -1.49 26.67
C LEU A 58 16.71 -2.91 27.05
N GLY A 59 17.66 -3.05 27.97
CA GLY A 59 18.16 -4.36 28.41
C GLY A 59 17.41 -4.95 29.60
N VAL A 60 16.47 -4.20 30.20
CA VAL A 60 15.74 -4.62 31.39
C VAL A 60 14.29 -4.95 31.05
N GLU A 61 13.89 -6.19 31.35
CA GLU A 61 12.50 -6.62 31.22
C GLU A 61 11.59 -5.79 32.14
N GLY A 62 10.45 -5.34 31.62
CA GLY A 62 9.51 -4.51 32.38
C GLY A 62 9.89 -3.03 32.51
N ALA A 63 11.08 -2.60 32.07
CA ALA A 63 11.51 -1.19 32.11
C ALA A 63 10.53 -0.23 31.41
N LYS A 64 9.84 -0.70 30.36
CA LYS A 64 8.77 0.06 29.69
C LYS A 64 7.67 0.55 30.63
N LYS A 65 7.26 -0.27 31.60
CA LYS A 65 6.25 0.12 32.61
C LYS A 65 6.80 1.12 33.63
N ALA A 66 8.12 1.22 33.72
CA ALA A 66 8.84 2.13 34.59
C ALA A 66 9.37 3.38 33.88
N TYR A 67 9.01 3.60 32.61
CA TYR A 67 9.34 4.82 31.87
C TYR A 67 8.80 6.06 32.59
N VAL A 68 9.59 7.14 32.62
CA VAL A 68 9.24 8.41 33.26
C VAL A 68 9.20 9.53 32.22
N ALA A 69 10.29 9.73 31.48
CA ALA A 69 10.44 10.83 30.53
C ALA A 69 11.49 10.53 29.46
N GLN A 70 11.50 11.33 28.39
CA GLN A 70 12.57 11.39 27.41
C GLN A 70 13.36 12.67 27.63
N ASN A 71 14.67 12.58 27.64
CA ASN A 71 15.56 13.72 27.55
C ASN A 71 15.47 14.29 26.13
N ILE A 72 14.94 15.50 26.00
CA ILE A 72 14.87 16.25 24.75
C ILE A 72 15.66 17.54 24.98
N GLU A 73 16.86 17.59 24.41
CA GLU A 73 17.78 18.75 24.51
C GLU A 73 18.07 19.17 25.97
N GLY A 74 18.35 18.19 26.82
CA GLY A 74 18.62 18.42 28.25
C GLY A 74 17.38 18.64 29.11
N THR A 75 16.18 18.66 28.51
CA THR A 75 14.92 18.81 29.22
C THR A 75 14.18 17.48 29.29
N PRO A 76 13.87 16.96 30.49
CA PRO A 76 13.00 15.80 30.64
C PRO A 76 11.57 16.17 30.23
N ARG A 77 11.07 15.53 29.18
CA ARG A 77 9.73 15.76 28.63
C ARG A 77 8.96 14.46 28.48
N LYS A 78 7.64 14.56 28.48
CA LYS A 78 6.76 13.42 28.23
C LYS A 78 6.95 12.95 26.78
N ALA A 79 7.20 11.67 26.56
CA ALA A 79 7.21 11.10 25.21
C ALA A 79 6.60 9.70 25.21
N TYR A 80 6.54 9.06 24.04
CA TYR A 80 6.14 7.66 23.98
C TYR A 80 7.26 6.77 24.53
N PRO A 81 6.93 5.79 25.39
CA PRO A 81 7.95 4.91 25.94
C PRO A 81 8.55 4.02 24.84
N PRO A 82 9.87 4.07 24.63
CA PRO A 82 10.53 3.19 23.68
C PRO A 82 10.35 1.70 24.04
N ASN A 83 10.51 0.84 23.05
CA ASN A 83 10.42 -0.61 23.17
C ASN A 83 11.64 -1.30 22.54
N THR A 84 11.94 -2.50 23.01
CA THR A 84 13.18 -3.21 22.67
C THR A 84 13.23 -3.74 21.24
N SER A 85 12.10 -3.78 20.52
CA SER A 85 12.02 -4.41 19.20
C SER A 85 12.16 -3.44 18.03
N PHE A 86 11.64 -2.21 18.12
CA PHE A 86 11.63 -1.30 16.96
C PHE A 86 11.94 0.16 17.28
N ILE A 87 11.49 0.68 18.42
CA ILE A 87 11.62 2.11 18.76
C ILE A 87 12.57 2.23 19.93
N LYS A 88 13.81 2.63 19.68
CA LYS A 88 14.88 2.57 20.70
C LYS A 88 14.98 3.83 21.55
N SER A 89 14.26 4.89 21.18
CA SER A 89 14.19 6.15 21.91
C SER A 89 12.74 6.67 21.99
N GLY A 90 12.47 7.65 22.85
CA GLY A 90 11.19 8.38 22.84
C GLY A 90 11.06 9.37 21.68
N LEU A 91 11.97 9.34 20.70
CA LEU A 91 12.03 10.22 19.53
C LEU A 91 11.59 9.47 18.27
N LEU A 92 11.54 10.20 17.15
CA LEU A 92 11.33 9.62 15.83
C LEU A 92 12.66 9.04 15.32
N ASP A 93 12.69 7.73 15.07
CA ASP A 93 13.87 7.05 14.54
C ASP A 93 13.94 7.26 13.01
N PHE A 94 14.90 8.06 12.54
CA PHE A 94 15.23 8.16 11.10
C PHE A 94 16.23 7.09 10.65
N TYR A 95 17.04 6.58 11.58
CA TYR A 95 18.01 5.51 11.35
C TYR A 95 17.53 4.22 12.01
N SER A 96 17.49 3.13 11.24
CA SER A 96 17.02 1.83 11.69
C SER A 96 18.17 0.83 11.76
N ASP A 97 18.66 0.57 12.98
CA ASP A 97 19.61 -0.51 13.25
C ASP A 97 19.08 -1.88 12.79
N ASN A 98 17.75 -2.08 12.87
CA ASN A 98 17.10 -3.32 12.47
C ASN A 98 17.19 -3.55 10.95
N PHE A 99 17.22 -2.48 10.17
CA PHE A 99 17.42 -2.55 8.73
C PHE A 99 18.91 -2.75 8.44
N ALA A 100 19.78 -1.98 9.09
CA ALA A 100 21.24 -2.14 8.96
C ALA A 100 21.68 -3.59 9.24
N SER A 101 21.21 -4.19 10.34
CA SER A 101 21.57 -5.56 10.72
C SER A 101 21.07 -6.63 9.75
N LYS A 102 20.12 -6.29 8.88
CA LYS A 102 19.56 -7.16 7.84
C LYS A 102 20.11 -6.82 6.44
N GLY A 103 21.07 -5.91 6.34
CA GLY A 103 21.64 -5.46 5.06
C GLY A 103 20.73 -4.53 4.25
N PHE A 104 19.66 -4.00 4.85
CA PHE A 104 18.82 -2.98 4.22
C PHE A 104 19.33 -1.57 4.55
N PRO A 105 18.99 -0.56 3.73
CA PRO A 105 19.30 0.82 4.06
C PRO A 105 18.70 1.25 5.39
N ALA A 106 19.54 1.69 6.30
CA ALA A 106 19.11 2.12 7.64
C ALA A 106 18.35 3.46 7.60
N PHE A 107 18.57 4.26 6.57
CA PHE A 107 17.92 5.55 6.36
C PHE A 107 17.00 5.46 5.14
N PRO A 108 15.85 6.18 5.10
CA PRO A 108 15.05 6.29 3.90
C PRO A 108 15.90 6.74 2.72
N THR A 109 16.09 5.85 1.75
CA THR A 109 16.90 6.09 0.56
C THR A 109 16.20 5.54 -0.68
N TYR A 110 16.65 6.00 -1.84
CA TYR A 110 16.23 5.41 -3.10
C TYR A 110 16.77 3.97 -3.21
N THR A 111 15.86 3.02 -3.41
CA THR A 111 16.21 1.64 -3.79
C THR A 111 15.64 1.37 -5.18
N PRO A 112 16.49 1.19 -6.21
CA PRO A 112 16.00 0.95 -7.57
C PRO A 112 15.29 -0.40 -7.66
N ILE A 113 14.21 -0.45 -8.44
CA ILE A 113 13.52 -1.70 -8.76
C ILE A 113 14.40 -2.47 -9.77
N PRO A 114 14.87 -3.70 -9.46
CA PRO A 114 15.81 -4.42 -10.31
C PRO A 114 15.30 -4.65 -11.74
N GLU A 115 14.01 -4.88 -11.91
CA GLU A 115 13.37 -5.05 -13.21
C GLU A 115 13.42 -3.76 -14.04
N HIS A 116 13.28 -2.60 -13.41
CA HIS A 116 13.32 -1.30 -14.10
C HIS A 116 14.72 -0.96 -14.57
N GLN A 117 15.76 -1.42 -13.87
CA GLN A 117 17.15 -1.24 -14.28
C GLN A 117 17.50 -2.01 -15.57
N LYS A 118 16.68 -3.01 -15.93
CA LYS A 118 16.88 -3.85 -17.12
C LYS A 118 16.00 -3.46 -18.29
N MET A 119 15.18 -2.41 -18.14
CA MET A 119 14.26 -1.98 -19.19
C MET A 119 14.99 -1.50 -20.43
N GLY A 120 14.55 -2.01 -21.59
CA GLY A 120 14.91 -1.49 -22.89
C GLY A 120 14.02 -0.32 -23.32
N LYS A 121 14.38 0.32 -24.44
CA LYS A 121 13.65 1.46 -25.01
C LYS A 121 12.18 1.18 -25.34
N ASP A 122 11.83 -0.09 -25.59
CA ASP A 122 10.50 -0.51 -26.03
C ASP A 122 9.62 -1.00 -24.88
N ASP A 123 10.20 -1.11 -23.68
CA ASP A 123 9.51 -1.58 -22.48
C ASP A 123 8.69 -0.46 -21.83
N LEU A 124 7.58 -0.85 -21.19
CA LEU A 124 6.69 0.03 -20.46
C LEU A 124 6.45 -0.51 -19.04
N HIS A 125 6.10 0.39 -18.13
CA HIS A 125 5.60 -0.01 -16.82
C HIS A 125 4.10 -0.30 -16.91
N LEU A 126 3.70 -1.53 -16.61
CA LEU A 126 2.32 -1.87 -16.33
C LEU A 126 1.98 -1.53 -14.88
N THR A 127 0.99 -0.66 -14.72
CA THR A 127 0.40 -0.35 -13.41
C THR A 127 -1.09 -0.70 -13.38
N THR A 128 -1.60 -1.03 -12.20
CA THR A 128 -3.04 -1.28 -12.03
C THR A 128 -3.68 -0.17 -11.21
N TYR A 129 -4.97 0.06 -11.44
CA TYR A 129 -5.72 1.05 -10.70
C TYR A 129 -7.09 0.53 -10.30
N LYS A 130 -7.73 1.24 -9.38
CA LYS A 130 -9.11 0.97 -8.99
C LYS A 130 -10.06 1.95 -9.66
N VAL A 131 -11.24 1.45 -10.02
CA VAL A 131 -12.35 2.29 -10.47
C VAL A 131 -13.33 2.46 -9.33
N ALA A 132 -13.88 3.67 -9.17
CA ALA A 132 -14.78 4.00 -8.05
C ALA A 132 -16.05 3.13 -8.01
N VAL A 133 -16.46 2.60 -9.17
CA VAL A 133 -17.70 1.84 -9.36
C VAL A 133 -17.60 0.40 -8.85
N HIS A 134 -16.39 -0.13 -8.68
CA HIS A 134 -16.21 -1.54 -8.31
C HIS A 134 -15.35 -1.74 -7.06
N THR A 135 -15.67 -2.80 -6.33
CA THR A 135 -14.91 -3.28 -5.18
C THR A 135 -14.19 -4.57 -5.54
N HIS A 136 -12.92 -4.44 -5.92
CA HIS A 136 -12.04 -5.56 -6.22
C HIS A 136 -12.72 -6.58 -7.17
N SER A 137 -12.81 -7.83 -6.73
CA SER A 137 -13.37 -8.96 -7.47
C SER A 137 -14.85 -9.22 -7.15
N ARG A 138 -15.53 -8.36 -6.39
CA ARG A 138 -16.85 -8.70 -5.82
C ARG A 138 -18.05 -8.08 -6.51
N THR A 139 -17.87 -7.09 -7.37
CA THR A 139 -18.99 -6.26 -7.84
C THR A 139 -19.18 -6.24 -9.35
N ALA A 140 -18.30 -6.87 -10.13
CA ALA A 140 -18.43 -6.94 -11.58
C ALA A 140 -19.67 -7.75 -12.04
N HIS A 141 -20.34 -8.48 -11.15
CA HIS A 141 -21.60 -9.17 -11.46
C HIS A 141 -22.85 -8.39 -11.02
N CYS A 142 -22.68 -7.23 -10.37
CA CYS A 142 -23.78 -6.37 -9.99
C CYS A 142 -24.21 -5.57 -11.22
N LYS A 143 -25.45 -5.80 -11.71
CA LYS A 143 -25.94 -5.23 -12.99
C LYS A 143 -25.81 -3.72 -13.08
N TRP A 144 -26.27 -2.97 -12.07
CA TRP A 144 -26.19 -1.50 -12.06
C TRP A 144 -24.75 -0.97 -12.08
N LEU A 145 -23.82 -1.67 -11.42
CA LEU A 145 -22.41 -1.27 -11.43
C LEU A 145 -21.75 -1.59 -12.77
N SER A 146 -22.12 -2.72 -13.38
CA SER A 146 -21.60 -3.16 -14.68
C SER A 146 -22.14 -2.27 -15.81
N GLU A 147 -23.39 -1.82 -15.69
CA GLU A 147 -23.99 -0.85 -16.60
C GLU A 147 -23.16 0.44 -16.67
N ILE A 148 -22.67 0.92 -15.52
CA ILE A 148 -21.78 2.10 -15.47
C ILE A 148 -20.36 1.78 -15.97
N LYS A 149 -19.80 0.62 -15.62
CA LYS A 149 -18.44 0.21 -15.99
C LYS A 149 -18.33 -1.30 -16.21
N HIS A 150 -18.32 -1.73 -17.47
CA HIS A 150 -18.19 -3.15 -17.85
C HIS A 150 -16.91 -3.46 -18.64
N ASP A 151 -16.17 -2.43 -19.06
CA ASP A 151 -14.91 -2.58 -19.81
C ASP A 151 -13.74 -1.83 -19.14
N ASN A 152 -12.52 -2.33 -19.33
CA ASN A 152 -11.27 -1.77 -18.81
C ASN A 152 -10.18 -1.72 -19.89
N PRO A 153 -10.35 -0.89 -20.93
CA PRO A 153 -9.31 -0.72 -21.93
C PRO A 153 -8.00 -0.25 -21.26
N ALA A 154 -6.87 -0.62 -21.86
CA ALA A 154 -5.57 -0.24 -21.35
C ALA A 154 -5.25 1.20 -21.71
N TRP A 155 -5.02 2.02 -20.70
CA TRP A 155 -4.68 3.42 -20.87
C TRP A 155 -3.22 3.53 -21.30
N ILE A 156 -2.98 4.27 -22.38
CA ILE A 156 -1.64 4.50 -22.93
C ILE A 156 -1.52 5.96 -23.35
N ASN A 157 -0.38 6.58 -23.04
CA ASN A 157 -0.13 7.97 -23.41
C ASN A 157 -0.12 8.14 -24.94
N ALA A 158 -0.63 9.27 -25.46
CA ALA A 158 -0.69 9.53 -26.89
C ALA A 158 0.68 9.49 -27.59
N LYS A 159 1.76 10.01 -26.97
CA LYS A 159 3.12 9.93 -27.52
C LYS A 159 3.63 8.49 -27.53
N THR A 160 3.40 7.75 -26.44
CA THR A 160 3.80 6.33 -26.33
C THR A 160 3.07 5.46 -27.35
N ALA A 161 1.78 5.73 -27.58
CA ALA A 161 0.94 5.06 -28.57
C ALA A 161 1.37 5.40 -30.00
N ALA A 162 1.59 6.68 -30.32
CA ALA A 162 2.02 7.15 -31.63
C ALA A 162 3.36 6.52 -32.06
N ALA A 163 4.33 6.44 -31.13
CA ALA A 163 5.61 5.77 -31.37
C ALA A 163 5.49 4.27 -31.71
N ARG A 164 4.34 3.66 -31.41
CA ARG A 164 4.03 2.24 -31.64
C ARG A 164 2.97 2.04 -32.73
N GLY A 165 2.53 3.10 -33.41
CA GLY A 165 1.46 3.02 -34.42
C GLY A 165 0.09 2.62 -33.85
N ILE A 166 -0.13 2.81 -32.55
CA ILE A 166 -1.36 2.47 -31.84
C ILE A 166 -2.30 3.69 -31.84
N LYS A 167 -3.56 3.48 -32.22
CA LYS A 167 -4.64 4.45 -32.17
C LYS A 167 -5.64 4.09 -31.07
N ASP A 168 -6.45 5.06 -30.66
CA ASP A 168 -7.55 4.80 -29.73
C ASP A 168 -8.50 3.75 -30.31
N GLY A 169 -8.92 2.80 -29.47
CA GLY A 169 -9.78 1.70 -29.87
C GLY A 169 -9.07 0.52 -30.56
N ASP A 170 -7.77 0.63 -30.87
CA ASP A 170 -7.03 -0.49 -31.46
C ASP A 170 -6.97 -1.69 -30.49
N THR A 171 -7.04 -2.89 -31.06
CA THR A 171 -6.69 -4.11 -30.32
C THR A 171 -5.18 -4.16 -30.14
N ILE A 172 -4.75 -4.31 -28.89
CA ILE A 172 -3.34 -4.37 -28.52
C ILE A 172 -3.06 -5.62 -27.69
N LYS A 173 -1.83 -6.10 -27.83
CA LYS A 173 -1.25 -7.17 -27.02
C LYS A 173 -0.30 -6.55 -26.01
N VAL A 174 -0.44 -6.95 -24.74
CA VAL A 174 0.45 -6.58 -23.64
C VAL A 174 1.13 -7.85 -23.14
N SER A 175 2.45 -7.92 -23.17
CA SER A 175 3.18 -9.16 -22.91
C SER A 175 4.47 -8.97 -22.11
N ASN A 176 4.89 -10.03 -21.44
CA ASN A 176 6.19 -10.20 -20.79
C ASN A 176 6.57 -11.68 -20.76
N GLU A 177 7.58 -12.07 -19.98
CA GLU A 177 8.01 -13.48 -19.88
C GLU A 177 6.96 -14.44 -19.29
N LEU A 178 5.94 -13.95 -18.59
CA LEU A 178 4.87 -14.79 -18.03
C LEU A 178 3.79 -15.14 -19.06
N GLY A 179 3.63 -14.30 -20.08
CA GLY A 179 2.64 -14.50 -21.12
C GLY A 179 2.14 -13.18 -21.70
N GLU A 180 0.92 -13.22 -22.19
CA GLU A 180 0.29 -12.10 -22.89
C GLU A 180 -1.19 -11.97 -22.55
N ILE A 181 -1.69 -10.74 -22.66
CA ILE A 181 -3.12 -10.43 -22.67
C ILE A 181 -3.45 -9.60 -23.92
N THR A 182 -4.67 -9.74 -24.42
CA THR A 182 -5.22 -8.90 -25.48
C THR A 182 -6.29 -7.98 -24.91
N THR A 183 -6.21 -6.69 -25.21
CA THR A 183 -7.16 -5.67 -24.73
C THR A 183 -7.30 -4.54 -25.75
N THR A 184 -8.17 -3.58 -25.49
CA THR A 184 -8.37 -2.39 -26.32
C THR A 184 -7.50 -1.24 -25.79
N ALA A 185 -6.82 -0.51 -26.66
CA ALA A 185 -6.11 0.70 -26.30
C ALA A 185 -7.08 1.85 -26.02
N HIS A 186 -6.90 2.52 -24.89
CA HIS A 186 -7.46 3.83 -24.62
C HIS A 186 -6.33 4.86 -24.66
N VAL A 187 -6.23 5.59 -25.76
CA VAL A 187 -5.17 6.58 -25.98
C VAL A 187 -5.57 7.90 -25.33
N THR A 188 -4.79 8.36 -24.37
CA THR A 188 -5.13 9.55 -23.59
C THR A 188 -3.89 10.27 -23.08
N GLU A 189 -3.93 11.60 -22.99
CA GLU A 189 -2.87 12.40 -22.32
C GLU A 189 -3.01 12.38 -20.79
N GLY A 190 -4.06 11.74 -20.25
CA GLY A 190 -4.30 11.60 -18.80
C GLY A 190 -3.35 10.63 -18.09
N ILE A 191 -2.39 10.04 -18.79
CA ILE A 191 -1.34 9.18 -18.25
C ILE A 191 0.01 9.59 -18.81
N ILE A 192 1.06 9.47 -18.00
CA ILE A 192 2.43 9.84 -18.39
C ILE A 192 3.02 8.87 -19.44
N PRO A 193 3.87 9.33 -20.37
CA PRO A 193 4.61 8.45 -21.26
C PRO A 193 5.39 7.35 -20.53
N GLY A 194 5.50 6.18 -21.15
CA GLY A 194 6.23 5.04 -20.58
C GLY A 194 5.39 4.11 -19.70
N ILE A 195 4.11 4.42 -19.49
CA ILE A 195 3.17 3.62 -18.68
C ILE A 195 2.04 3.06 -19.55
N ILE A 196 1.64 1.84 -19.24
CA ILE A 196 0.34 1.27 -19.62
C ILE A 196 -0.45 0.94 -18.35
N ALA A 197 -1.69 1.39 -18.24
CA ALA A 197 -2.49 1.19 -17.03
C ALA A 197 -3.78 0.42 -17.30
N ILE A 198 -4.05 -0.60 -16.49
CA ILE A 198 -5.23 -1.46 -16.63
C ILE A 198 -5.90 -1.66 -15.27
N SER A 199 -7.20 -1.39 -15.17
CA SER A 199 -7.96 -1.69 -13.95
C SER A 199 -8.06 -3.20 -13.73
N HIS A 200 -7.86 -3.67 -12.49
CA HIS A 200 -7.95 -5.10 -12.16
C HIS A 200 -9.37 -5.58 -11.80
N HIS A 201 -10.41 -4.76 -12.00
CA HIS A 201 -11.78 -5.07 -11.54
C HIS A 201 -12.57 -5.98 -12.51
N LEU A 202 -12.17 -6.01 -13.78
CA LEU A 202 -12.91 -6.62 -14.89
C LEU A 202 -12.06 -7.69 -15.60
N GLY A 203 -12.62 -8.34 -16.62
CA GLY A 203 -11.98 -9.44 -17.35
C GLY A 203 -12.14 -10.81 -16.67
N ARG A 204 -13.24 -11.00 -15.95
CA ARG A 204 -13.51 -12.27 -15.27
C ARG A 204 -13.87 -13.34 -16.29
N GLN A 205 -13.27 -14.52 -16.15
CA GLN A 205 -13.64 -15.69 -16.97
C GLN A 205 -15.00 -16.30 -16.57
N HIS A 206 -15.42 -16.06 -15.32
CA HIS A 206 -16.67 -16.52 -14.73
C HIS A 206 -17.21 -15.41 -13.83
N SER A 207 -18.46 -14.98 -14.03
CA SER A 207 -19.16 -14.06 -13.11
C SER A 207 -20.62 -13.83 -13.46
N GLY A 208 -21.27 -14.79 -14.12
CA GLY A 208 -22.60 -14.59 -14.71
C GLY A 208 -22.57 -13.62 -15.91
N ILE A 209 -23.76 -13.35 -16.46
CA ILE A 209 -23.88 -12.61 -17.73
C ILE A 209 -23.31 -11.19 -17.63
N TYR A 210 -23.52 -10.51 -16.49
CA TYR A 210 -23.12 -9.11 -16.32
C TYR A 210 -21.60 -8.93 -16.26
N GLY A 211 -20.90 -9.84 -15.55
CA GLY A 211 -19.46 -9.69 -15.31
C GLY A 211 -18.54 -10.47 -16.25
N SER A 212 -19.03 -11.52 -16.90
CA SER A 212 -18.22 -12.32 -17.84
C SER A 212 -18.90 -12.64 -19.17
N GLY A 213 -20.13 -12.18 -19.38
CA GLY A 213 -20.94 -12.53 -20.56
C GLY A 213 -21.42 -13.98 -20.61
N LYS A 214 -21.03 -14.81 -19.62
CA LYS A 214 -21.34 -16.24 -19.58
C LYS A 214 -22.53 -16.50 -18.67
N ARG A 215 -23.51 -17.25 -19.14
CA ARG A 215 -24.68 -17.66 -18.34
C ARG A 215 -24.25 -18.61 -17.22
N SER A 216 -24.97 -18.56 -16.09
CA SER A 216 -24.81 -19.55 -15.03
C SER A 216 -25.32 -20.91 -15.53
N PRO A 217 -24.61 -22.02 -15.25
CA PRO A 217 -25.09 -23.36 -15.58
C PRO A 217 -26.24 -23.83 -14.66
N THR A 218 -26.49 -23.13 -13.55
CA THR A 218 -27.55 -23.49 -12.58
C THR A 218 -28.89 -22.81 -12.93
N PRO A 219 -30.03 -23.49 -12.73
CA PRO A 219 -31.34 -22.84 -12.70
C PRO A 219 -31.38 -21.78 -11.60
N GLY A 220 -31.83 -20.57 -11.94
CA GLY A 220 -31.73 -19.40 -11.06
C GLY A 220 -30.43 -18.60 -11.31
N GLY A 221 -30.59 -17.34 -11.70
CA GLY A 221 -29.51 -16.45 -12.12
C GLY A 221 -29.97 -15.51 -13.24
N ALA A 222 -29.02 -15.00 -14.03
CA ALA A 222 -29.27 -14.02 -15.09
C ALA A 222 -30.30 -14.45 -16.17
N ALA A 223 -30.45 -15.75 -16.44
CA ALA A 223 -31.47 -16.24 -17.38
C ALA A 223 -32.91 -16.10 -16.85
N ALA A 224 -33.07 -15.92 -15.54
CA ALA A 224 -34.33 -15.58 -14.88
C ALA A 224 -34.41 -14.09 -14.52
N ASP A 225 -33.35 -13.30 -14.76
CA ASP A 225 -33.37 -11.86 -14.53
C ASP A 225 -34.02 -11.16 -15.74
N PRO A 226 -35.22 -10.57 -15.59
CA PRO A 226 -35.89 -9.90 -16.70
C PRO A 226 -35.10 -8.72 -17.25
N ASP A 227 -34.12 -8.19 -16.50
CA ASP A 227 -33.29 -7.06 -16.93
C ASP A 227 -32.12 -7.49 -17.83
N ALA A 228 -31.81 -8.78 -17.94
CA ALA A 228 -30.73 -9.24 -18.80
C ALA A 228 -30.97 -8.88 -20.28
N LYS A 229 -32.23 -8.76 -20.70
CA LYS A 229 -32.62 -8.30 -22.05
C LYS A 229 -32.31 -6.82 -22.31
N ASN A 230 -32.09 -6.04 -21.25
CA ASN A 230 -31.82 -4.60 -21.32
C ASN A 230 -30.30 -4.30 -21.37
N MET A 231 -29.44 -5.32 -21.33
CA MET A 231 -28.00 -5.12 -21.45
C MET A 231 -27.64 -4.52 -22.81
N TRP A 232 -27.06 -3.32 -22.78
CA TRP A 232 -26.56 -2.63 -23.97
C TRP A 232 -25.06 -2.87 -24.23
N TRP A 233 -24.36 -3.55 -23.31
CA TRP A 233 -22.94 -3.86 -23.43
C TRP A 233 -22.68 -5.34 -23.69
N ASN A 234 -21.60 -5.60 -24.45
CA ASN A 234 -21.11 -6.94 -24.76
C ASN A 234 -19.62 -7.13 -24.42
N LYS A 235 -18.96 -6.09 -23.91
CA LYS A 235 -17.58 -6.14 -23.42
C LYS A 235 -17.57 -6.42 -21.91
N HIS A 236 -16.57 -7.17 -21.47
CA HIS A 236 -16.39 -7.55 -20.07
C HIS A 236 -14.96 -7.32 -19.56
N GLY A 237 -14.15 -6.58 -20.32
CA GLY A 237 -12.77 -6.27 -19.99
C GLY A 237 -11.76 -7.41 -20.11
N THR A 238 -10.52 -7.12 -19.73
CA THR A 238 -9.37 -8.03 -19.68
C THR A 238 -8.67 -7.92 -18.33
N HIS A 239 -8.39 -9.04 -17.67
CA HIS A 239 -7.80 -9.02 -16.34
C HIS A 239 -6.25 -9.06 -16.41
N PRO A 240 -5.53 -8.06 -15.86
CA PRO A 240 -4.08 -7.95 -16.07
C PRO A 240 -3.26 -8.93 -15.21
N ASN A 241 -3.82 -9.50 -14.13
CA ASN A 241 -3.01 -10.27 -13.18
C ASN A 241 -2.33 -11.50 -13.77
N SER A 242 -2.77 -12.04 -14.92
CA SER A 242 -2.11 -13.18 -15.55
C SER A 242 -0.71 -12.87 -16.06
N ILE A 243 -0.38 -11.59 -16.23
CA ILE A 243 0.96 -11.11 -16.63
C ILE A 243 1.67 -10.35 -15.50
N ILE A 244 1.12 -10.32 -14.29
CA ILE A 244 1.77 -9.68 -13.13
C ILE A 244 2.51 -10.75 -12.32
N PRO A 245 3.84 -10.64 -12.15
CA PRO A 245 4.61 -11.59 -11.37
C PRO A 245 4.15 -11.66 -9.91
N ASN A 246 4.17 -12.88 -9.36
CA ASN A 246 4.02 -13.08 -7.92
C ASN A 246 5.36 -12.81 -7.21
N SER A 247 5.82 -11.57 -7.28
CA SER A 247 7.03 -11.12 -6.59
C SER A 247 6.68 -10.31 -5.36
N SER A 248 7.33 -10.61 -4.23
CA SER A 248 7.19 -9.85 -2.99
C SER A 248 8.18 -8.69 -2.91
N ASP A 249 7.76 -7.63 -2.23
CA ASP A 249 8.65 -6.66 -1.62
C ASP A 249 9.52 -7.37 -0.58
N PRO A 250 10.87 -7.29 -0.66
CA PRO A 250 11.76 -8.06 0.20
C PRO A 250 11.71 -7.67 1.68
N ILE A 251 11.10 -6.52 2.01
CA ILE A 251 11.04 -6.00 3.38
C ILE A 251 9.72 -6.40 4.07
N SER A 252 8.58 -6.12 3.44
CA SER A 252 7.23 -6.34 3.98
C SER A 252 6.63 -7.70 3.59
N GLY A 253 7.15 -8.35 2.55
CA GLY A 253 6.56 -9.55 1.97
C GLY A 253 5.30 -9.30 1.12
N GLY A 254 4.84 -8.04 1.01
CA GLY A 254 3.68 -7.70 0.19
C GLY A 254 3.96 -7.87 -1.30
N GLN A 255 3.00 -8.37 -2.08
CA GLN A 255 3.19 -8.51 -3.53
C GLN A 255 3.33 -7.14 -4.22
N ARG A 256 4.24 -7.06 -5.19
CA ARG A 256 4.48 -5.89 -6.03
C ARG A 256 3.50 -5.87 -7.20
N TRP A 257 2.54 -4.94 -7.19
CA TRP A 257 1.45 -4.86 -8.18
C TRP A 257 1.63 -3.76 -9.24
N MET A 258 2.58 -2.85 -9.06
CA MET A 258 2.63 -1.57 -9.79
C MET A 258 3.89 -1.38 -10.64
N ASP A 259 4.75 -2.41 -10.69
CA ASP A 259 6.12 -2.29 -11.18
C ASP A 259 6.43 -3.26 -12.34
N THR A 260 5.40 -3.89 -12.91
CA THR A 260 5.58 -4.95 -13.91
C THR A 260 6.09 -4.36 -15.23
N VAL A 261 7.20 -4.88 -15.74
CA VAL A 261 7.73 -4.49 -17.05
C VAL A 261 7.01 -5.29 -18.13
N VAL A 262 6.52 -4.61 -19.17
CA VAL A 262 5.79 -5.21 -20.29
C VAL A 262 6.18 -4.58 -21.62
N ARG A 263 5.85 -5.26 -22.72
CA ARG A 263 5.85 -4.72 -24.08
C ARG A 263 4.43 -4.62 -24.61
N VAL A 264 4.21 -3.68 -25.51
CA VAL A 264 2.91 -3.42 -26.11
C VAL A 264 3.04 -3.32 -27.62
N ALA A 265 2.20 -4.07 -28.32
CA ALA A 265 2.13 -4.07 -29.77
C ALA A 265 0.67 -4.04 -30.25
N LYS A 266 0.43 -3.42 -31.41
CA LYS A 266 -0.83 -3.55 -32.12
C LYS A 266 -0.99 -4.97 -32.66
N VAL A 267 -2.21 -5.50 -32.60
CA VAL A 267 -2.59 -6.80 -33.21
C VAL A 267 -2.97 -6.60 -34.66
#